data_AF-A0AAD7KRW2-F1
#
_entry.id   AF-A0AAD7KRW2-F1
#
_cell.length_a   1.000
_cell.length_b   1.000
_cell.length_c   1.000
_cell.angle_alpha   90.00
_cell.angle_beta   90.00
_cell.angle_gamma   90.00
#
_symmetry.space_group_name_H-M   'P 1'
#
loop_
_entity.id
_entity.type
_entity.pdbx_description
1 polymer ?
#
loop_
_entity_poly.entity_id
_entity_poly.type
_entity_poly.pdbx_seq_one_letter_code
_entity_poly.pdbx_strand_id
1 'polypeptide(L)'
;MATAIVNGTNTSRTQKNSRPPRPKLACFSFAAYAKTLVDNLKSSNIPVSDGLSDFEFISIESTYNFTFPPDLRTILQQGLPIYLGFPNWRCSSPQQLQILLSLPVLSVLRKVSQRKFWHPSWGPEPQDRDRALDLARTFLTRVPVLVPIYRHYYIPASPNLAGNPVFYVDHDGDVRLLSFDLAGFFREAEFLCKRSGADEPAWAATSARKIEFWSDMADTGADTRECCWWDCMNGEQRECLEDVFWRLRDGGWREEEVKEMMMMMNGE
;
A
#
# COMPACT_ATOMS: atom_id res chain seq x y z
N MET A 1 -21.15 0.43 91.39
CA MET A 1 -19.74 0.72 91.07
C MET A 1 -19.51 0.29 89.62
N ALA A 2 -18.94 1.03 88.70
CA ALA A 2 -18.55 2.42 88.59
C ALA A 2 -18.58 2.74 87.08
N THR A 3 -18.87 4.00 86.77
CA THR A 3 -18.94 4.64 85.46
C THR A 3 -17.65 4.57 84.65
N ALA A 4 -17.76 4.49 83.32
CA ALA A 4 -16.87 5.20 82.40
C ALA A 4 -17.57 5.47 81.07
N ILE A 5 -17.79 6.76 80.79
CA ILE A 5 -18.20 7.32 79.50
C ILE A 5 -16.92 7.77 78.80
N VAL A 6 -16.72 7.42 77.52
CA VAL A 6 -15.91 8.22 76.59
C VAL A 6 -16.55 8.19 75.19
N ASN A 7 -16.79 9.39 74.67
CA ASN A 7 -17.29 9.71 73.33
C ASN A 7 -16.24 9.44 72.23
N GLY A 8 -16.69 9.14 71.00
CA GLY A 8 -15.79 9.04 69.85
C GLY A 8 -16.49 8.98 68.49
N THR A 9 -16.95 10.16 68.02
CA THR A 9 -16.98 10.65 66.64
C THR A 9 -17.46 9.74 65.48
N ASN A 10 -18.55 10.22 64.86
CA ASN A 10 -18.96 9.97 63.47
C ASN A 10 -17.80 10.08 62.47
N THR A 11 -17.66 9.07 61.60
CA THR A 11 -17.20 9.27 60.22
C THR A 11 -18.12 8.52 59.28
N SER A 12 -19.09 9.24 58.73
CA SER A 12 -19.92 8.86 57.60
C SER A 12 -19.04 8.68 56.36
N ARG A 13 -18.69 7.44 56.06
CA ARG A 13 -17.99 7.07 54.81
C ARG A 13 -19.01 7.03 53.69
N THR A 14 -19.21 8.15 53.00
CA THR A 14 -19.95 8.21 51.73
C THR A 14 -19.18 7.40 50.68
N GLN A 15 -19.59 6.15 50.47
CA GLN A 15 -19.20 5.37 49.30
C GLN A 15 -19.75 6.07 48.05
N LYS A 16 -18.91 6.86 47.38
CA LYS A 16 -19.14 7.24 46.00
C LYS A 16 -19.05 5.97 45.15
N ASN A 17 -20.20 5.38 44.84
CA ASN A 17 -20.35 4.38 43.78
C ASN A 17 -20.04 5.03 42.42
N SER A 18 -18.76 5.20 42.10
CA SER A 18 -18.35 5.52 40.73
C SER A 18 -18.42 4.24 39.91
N ARG A 19 -19.46 4.12 39.08
CA ARG A 19 -19.49 3.12 38.00
C ARG A 19 -18.19 3.22 37.19
N PRO A 20 -17.55 2.10 36.83
CA PRO A 20 -16.38 2.15 35.96
C PRO A 20 -16.76 2.83 34.64
N PRO A 21 -15.88 3.68 34.07
CA PRO A 21 -16.14 4.31 32.79
C PRO A 21 -16.35 3.20 31.77
N ARG A 22 -17.54 3.14 31.18
CA ARG A 22 -17.81 2.22 30.07
C ARG A 22 -16.77 2.54 28.99
N PRO A 23 -16.00 1.57 28.49
CA PRO A 23 -15.15 1.83 27.35
C PRO A 23 -16.07 2.33 26.24
N LYS A 24 -15.75 3.50 25.66
CA LYS A 24 -16.37 3.92 24.42
C LYS A 24 -16.01 2.81 23.43
N LEU A 25 -16.96 1.91 23.16
CA LEU A 25 -16.86 0.97 22.06
C LEU A 25 -16.84 1.84 20.81
N ALA A 26 -15.65 2.26 20.39
CA ALA A 26 -15.46 2.93 19.13
C ALA A 26 -15.86 1.90 18.07
N CYS A 27 -17.05 2.08 17.48
CA CYS A 27 -17.44 1.28 16.33
C CYS A 27 -16.50 1.66 15.19
N PHE A 28 -15.63 0.72 14.84
CA PHE A 28 -14.78 0.87 13.68
C PHE A 28 -15.65 0.75 12.42
N SER A 29 -15.60 1.76 11.55
CA SER A 29 -16.21 1.73 10.24
C SER A 29 -15.14 2.06 9.20
N PHE A 30 -14.78 1.08 8.37
CA PHE A 30 -13.85 1.31 7.26
C PHE A 30 -14.42 2.34 6.28
N ALA A 31 -15.74 2.42 6.11
CA ALA A 31 -16.37 3.46 5.30
C ALA A 31 -16.13 4.88 5.85
N ALA A 32 -16.11 5.05 7.17
CA ALA A 32 -15.77 6.34 7.79
C ALA A 32 -14.30 6.71 7.56
N TYR A 33 -13.40 5.72 7.65
CA TYR A 33 -11.98 5.89 7.29
C TYR A 33 -11.81 6.27 5.81
N ALA A 34 -12.44 5.52 4.90
CA ALA A 34 -12.41 5.77 3.46
C ALA A 34 -12.92 7.18 3.12
N LYS A 35 -13.96 7.65 3.80
CA LYS A 35 -14.45 9.03 3.65
C LYS A 35 -13.41 10.06 4.08
N THR A 36 -12.77 9.89 5.24
CA THR A 36 -11.74 10.84 5.69
C THR A 36 -10.48 10.79 4.81
N LEU A 37 -10.14 9.63 4.28
CA LEU A 37 -9.08 9.49 3.26
C LEU A 37 -9.43 10.30 2.01
N VAL A 38 -10.63 10.15 1.46
CA VAL A 38 -11.09 10.93 0.29
C VAL A 38 -11.08 12.43 0.57
N ASP A 39 -11.49 12.86 1.77
CA ASP A 39 -11.46 14.26 2.18
C ASP A 39 -10.01 14.80 2.30
N ASN A 40 -9.06 13.96 2.73
CA ASN A 40 -7.63 14.29 2.76
C ASN A 40 -7.05 14.45 1.34
N LEU A 41 -7.46 13.60 0.39
CA LEU A 41 -7.07 13.75 -1.02
C LEU A 41 -7.57 15.09 -1.58
N LYS A 42 -8.85 15.42 -1.34
CA LYS A 42 -9.43 16.71 -1.74
C LYS A 42 -8.67 17.89 -1.11
N SER A 43 -8.34 17.80 0.17
CA SER A 43 -7.57 18.82 0.90
C SER A 43 -6.12 18.96 0.41
N SER A 44 -5.61 17.94 -0.28
CA SER A 44 -4.28 17.93 -0.91
C SER A 44 -4.32 18.36 -2.38
N ASN A 45 -5.41 19.00 -2.83
CA ASN A 45 -5.63 19.46 -4.21
C ASN A 45 -5.68 18.33 -5.26
N ILE A 46 -5.98 17.09 -4.85
CA ILE A 46 -6.25 15.98 -5.78
C ILE A 46 -7.74 16.03 -6.14
N PRO A 47 -8.10 16.23 -7.43
CA PRO A 47 -9.49 16.21 -7.84
C PRO A 47 -10.09 14.82 -7.65
N VAL A 48 -11.25 14.76 -6.98
CA VAL A 48 -11.99 13.53 -6.71
C VAL A 48 -13.41 13.70 -7.25
N SER A 49 -13.81 12.80 -8.14
CA SER A 49 -15.18 12.67 -8.65
C SER A 49 -16.04 11.81 -7.72
N ASP A 50 -17.34 11.71 -8.02
CA ASP A 50 -18.24 10.81 -7.33
C ASP A 50 -17.72 9.37 -7.40
N GLY A 51 -17.94 8.62 -6.32
CA GLY A 51 -17.52 7.24 -6.22
C GLY A 51 -18.13 6.34 -7.29
N LEU A 52 -17.52 5.17 -7.50
CA LEU A 52 -18.05 4.16 -8.41
C LEU A 52 -19.32 3.53 -7.82
N SER A 53 -20.33 3.33 -8.66
CA SER A 53 -21.53 2.58 -8.33
C SER A 53 -21.30 1.07 -8.37
N ASP A 54 -22.17 0.29 -7.74
CA ASP A 54 -22.07 -1.18 -7.77
C ASP A 54 -22.15 -1.74 -9.19
N PHE A 55 -22.94 -1.12 -10.07
CA PHE A 55 -23.03 -1.49 -11.48
C PHE A 55 -21.71 -1.24 -12.23
N GLU A 56 -21.06 -0.12 -11.96
CA GLU A 56 -19.75 0.18 -12.57
C GLU A 56 -18.69 -0.81 -12.11
N PHE A 57 -18.66 -1.16 -10.82
CA PHE A 57 -17.76 -2.21 -10.33
C PHE A 57 -18.02 -3.55 -11.02
N ILE A 58 -19.27 -4.01 -11.07
CA ILE A 58 -19.61 -5.28 -11.73
C ILE A 58 -19.16 -5.28 -13.20
N SER A 59 -19.35 -4.16 -13.90
CA SER A 59 -18.93 -4.00 -15.30
C SER A 59 -17.41 -4.11 -15.45
N ILE A 60 -16.64 -3.40 -14.60
CA ILE A 60 -15.18 -3.42 -14.61
C ILE A 60 -14.66 -4.82 -14.26
N GLU A 61 -15.15 -5.40 -13.17
CA GLU A 61 -14.76 -6.74 -12.69
C GLU A 61 -15.00 -7.82 -13.76
N SER A 62 -16.15 -7.75 -14.44
CA SER A 62 -16.49 -8.67 -15.54
C SER A 62 -15.62 -8.45 -16.78
N THR A 63 -15.29 -7.19 -17.10
CA THR A 63 -14.49 -6.84 -18.29
C THR A 63 -13.04 -7.30 -18.16
N TYR A 64 -12.45 -7.13 -16.99
CA TYR A 64 -11.02 -7.41 -16.75
C TYR A 64 -10.77 -8.70 -15.96
N ASN A 65 -11.82 -9.45 -15.63
CA ASN A 65 -11.76 -10.76 -14.98
C ASN A 65 -10.97 -10.75 -13.66
N PHE A 66 -11.24 -9.76 -12.80
CA PHE A 66 -10.75 -9.70 -11.42
C PHE A 66 -11.84 -9.16 -10.50
N THR A 67 -11.67 -9.27 -9.19
CA THR A 67 -12.56 -8.67 -8.19
C THR A 67 -11.78 -7.62 -7.40
N PHE A 68 -12.38 -6.45 -7.17
CA PHE A 68 -11.73 -5.44 -6.35
C PHE A 68 -11.62 -5.91 -4.90
N PRO A 69 -10.44 -5.78 -4.26
CA PRO A 69 -10.30 -5.98 -2.84
C PRO A 69 -11.33 -5.13 -2.06
N PRO A 70 -11.94 -5.64 -0.97
CA PRO A 70 -13.07 -4.97 -0.31
C PRO A 70 -12.75 -3.58 0.22
N ASP A 71 -11.51 -3.37 0.66
CA ASP A 71 -10.97 -2.09 1.12
C ASP A 71 -10.80 -1.09 -0.03
N LEU A 72 -10.17 -1.50 -1.14
CA LEU A 72 -10.04 -0.65 -2.32
C LEU A 72 -11.42 -0.29 -2.90
N ARG A 73 -12.33 -1.26 -2.97
CA ARG A 73 -13.72 -1.06 -3.42
C ARG A 73 -14.39 0.01 -2.56
N THR A 74 -14.29 -0.10 -1.24
CA THR A 74 -14.91 0.86 -0.32
C THR A 74 -14.34 2.27 -0.50
N ILE A 75 -13.03 2.41 -0.72
CA ILE A 75 -12.40 3.72 -1.00
C ILE A 75 -12.94 4.31 -2.31
N LEU A 76 -12.92 3.55 -3.39
CA LEU A 76 -13.40 3.99 -4.71
C LEU A 76 -14.91 4.26 -4.75
N GLN A 77 -15.69 3.63 -3.87
CA GLN A 77 -17.11 3.90 -3.69
C GLN A 77 -17.37 5.21 -2.92
N GLN A 78 -16.44 5.64 -2.06
CA GLN A 78 -16.54 6.95 -1.39
C GLN A 78 -16.14 8.12 -2.30
N GLY A 79 -15.20 7.90 -3.22
CA GLY A 79 -14.78 8.91 -4.19
C GLY A 79 -13.73 8.37 -5.15
N LEU A 80 -13.80 8.78 -6.41
CA LEU A 80 -12.89 8.36 -7.46
C LEU A 80 -11.83 9.44 -7.72
N PRO A 81 -10.56 9.25 -7.36
CA PRO A 81 -9.50 10.20 -7.70
C PRO A 81 -9.32 10.26 -9.23
N ILE A 82 -9.35 11.46 -9.78
CA ILE A 82 -9.21 11.73 -11.23
C ILE A 82 -7.99 12.63 -11.49
N TYR A 83 -6.85 12.25 -10.92
CA TYR A 83 -5.58 12.98 -11.03
C TYR A 83 -4.50 12.14 -11.70
N LEU A 84 -3.44 12.79 -12.18
CA LEU A 84 -2.31 12.12 -12.82
C LEU A 84 -1.74 11.02 -11.91
N GLY A 85 -1.63 9.83 -12.45
CA GLY A 85 -1.15 8.64 -11.76
C GLY A 85 -2.26 7.76 -11.19
N PHE A 86 -3.48 8.27 -10.95
CA PHE A 86 -4.60 7.40 -10.58
C PHE A 86 -5.24 6.74 -11.81
N PRO A 87 -5.63 5.46 -11.74
CA PRO A 87 -6.45 4.84 -12.77
C PRO A 87 -7.83 5.50 -12.79
N ASN A 88 -8.19 6.11 -13.91
CA ASN A 88 -9.54 6.64 -14.09
C ASN A 88 -10.47 5.50 -14.54
N TRP A 89 -10.94 4.70 -13.58
CA TRP A 89 -11.81 3.55 -13.82
C TRP A 89 -13.09 3.86 -14.61
N ARG A 90 -13.56 5.11 -14.61
CA ARG A 90 -14.78 5.54 -15.29
C ARG A 90 -14.53 6.04 -16.72
N CYS A 91 -13.45 6.79 -16.96
CA CYS A 91 -13.22 7.46 -18.24
C CYS A 91 -12.00 6.96 -19.03
N SER A 92 -11.14 6.12 -18.45
CA SER A 92 -10.02 5.52 -19.21
C SER A 92 -10.54 4.56 -20.28
N SER A 93 -9.83 4.51 -21.41
CA SER A 93 -10.16 3.55 -22.47
C SER A 93 -9.93 2.10 -21.99
N PRO A 94 -10.67 1.12 -22.53
CA PRO A 94 -10.45 -0.28 -22.18
C PRO A 94 -9.01 -0.74 -22.39
N GLN A 95 -8.36 -0.24 -23.45
CA GLN A 95 -6.97 -0.54 -23.78
C GLN A 95 -6.02 0.02 -22.72
N GLN A 96 -6.25 1.24 -22.23
CA GLN A 96 -5.40 1.84 -21.21
C GLN A 96 -5.47 1.06 -19.89
N LEU A 97 -6.67 0.70 -19.44
CA LEU A 97 -6.85 -0.08 -18.21
C LEU A 97 -6.27 -1.49 -18.36
N GLN A 98 -6.46 -2.13 -19.52
CA GLN A 98 -5.86 -3.43 -19.81
C GLN A 98 -4.32 -3.37 -19.77
N ILE A 99 -3.72 -2.29 -20.29
CA ILE A 99 -2.27 -2.08 -20.19
C ILE A 99 -1.86 -1.97 -18.72
N LEU A 100 -2.49 -1.08 -17.94
CA LEU A 100 -2.14 -0.89 -16.52
C LEU A 100 -2.21 -2.19 -15.71
N LEU A 101 -3.25 -3.00 -15.93
CA LEU A 101 -3.44 -4.31 -15.29
C LEU A 101 -2.42 -5.35 -15.74
N SER A 102 -1.94 -5.28 -16.98
CA SER A 102 -0.98 -6.24 -17.53
C SER A 102 0.48 -5.86 -17.28
N LEU A 103 0.79 -4.60 -16.96
CA LEU A 103 2.16 -4.12 -16.72
C LEU A 103 2.96 -5.00 -15.76
N PRO A 104 2.45 -5.44 -14.59
CA PRO A 104 3.23 -6.30 -13.70
C PRO A 104 3.59 -7.66 -14.28
N VAL A 105 2.68 -8.28 -15.03
CA VAL A 105 2.96 -9.56 -15.70
C VAL A 105 3.91 -9.35 -16.88
N LEU A 106 3.72 -8.28 -17.66
CA LEU A 106 4.57 -7.94 -18.80
C LEU A 106 6.00 -7.62 -18.38
N SER A 107 6.20 -6.98 -17.23
CA SER A 107 7.54 -6.68 -16.71
C SER A 107 8.28 -7.96 -16.31
N VAL A 108 7.61 -8.92 -15.66
CA VAL A 108 8.18 -10.26 -15.39
C VAL A 108 8.52 -10.99 -16.70
N LEU A 109 7.61 -11.01 -17.67
CA LEU A 109 7.86 -11.64 -18.98
C LEU A 109 9.05 -11.01 -19.71
N ARG A 110 9.26 -9.70 -19.57
CA ARG A 110 10.46 -9.01 -20.07
C ARG A 110 11.72 -9.51 -19.36
N LYS A 111 11.71 -9.73 -18.04
CA LYS A 111 12.88 -10.30 -17.34
C LYS A 111 13.19 -11.73 -17.80
N VAL A 112 12.16 -12.55 -18.02
CA VAL A 112 12.30 -13.90 -18.57
C VAL A 112 12.89 -13.85 -19.98
N SER A 113 12.41 -12.95 -20.85
CA SER A 113 12.93 -12.84 -22.23
C SER A 113 14.40 -12.40 -22.27
N GLN A 114 14.83 -11.66 -21.26
CA GLN A 114 16.22 -11.23 -21.05
C GLN A 114 17.08 -12.26 -20.30
N ARG A 115 16.53 -13.42 -19.90
CA ARG A 115 17.17 -14.42 -19.03
C ARG A 115 17.71 -13.86 -17.71
N LYS A 116 17.05 -12.82 -17.19
CA LYS A 116 17.39 -12.20 -15.91
C LYS A 116 16.54 -12.74 -14.75
N PHE A 117 15.56 -13.59 -15.06
CA PHE A 117 14.64 -14.11 -14.07
C PHE A 117 14.07 -15.45 -14.52
N TRP A 118 14.06 -16.40 -13.59
CA TRP A 118 13.30 -17.63 -13.68
C TRP A 118 12.90 -18.05 -12.27
N HIS A 119 11.59 -18.16 -12.00
CA HIS A 119 11.13 -18.44 -10.65
C HIS A 119 11.43 -19.91 -10.27
N PRO A 120 11.99 -20.21 -9.08
CA PRO A 120 12.36 -21.58 -8.71
C PRO A 120 11.19 -22.57 -8.73
N SER A 121 9.97 -22.13 -8.44
CA SER A 121 8.77 -22.99 -8.48
C SER A 121 8.34 -23.38 -9.90
N TRP A 122 8.89 -22.77 -10.95
CA TRP A 122 8.57 -23.09 -12.34
C TRP A 122 9.38 -24.28 -12.88
N GLY A 123 10.29 -24.84 -12.07
CA GLY A 123 11.19 -25.92 -12.46
C GLY A 123 12.46 -25.40 -13.14
N PRO A 124 13.20 -26.24 -13.87
CA PRO A 124 14.42 -25.82 -14.56
C PRO A 124 14.11 -24.88 -15.73
N GLU A 125 14.89 -23.82 -15.89
CA GLU A 125 14.77 -22.89 -17.03
C GLU A 125 15.11 -23.62 -18.34
N PRO A 126 14.22 -23.58 -19.36
CA PRO A 126 14.53 -24.11 -20.68
C PRO A 126 15.69 -23.37 -21.36
N GLN A 127 16.53 -24.12 -22.09
CA GLN A 127 17.54 -23.52 -22.96
C GLN A 127 16.94 -22.76 -24.15
N ASP A 128 15.75 -23.12 -24.60
CA ASP A 128 15.06 -22.37 -25.65
C ASP A 128 14.28 -21.19 -25.06
N ARG A 129 14.53 -19.99 -25.58
CA ARG A 129 13.97 -18.74 -25.04
C ARG A 129 12.47 -18.65 -25.27
N ASP A 130 12.01 -19.05 -26.45
CA ASP A 130 10.60 -18.92 -26.80
C ASP A 130 9.76 -19.92 -25.99
N ARG A 131 10.27 -21.14 -25.80
CA ARG A 131 9.72 -22.12 -24.85
C ARG A 131 9.70 -21.61 -23.40
N ALA A 132 10.76 -20.94 -22.94
CA ALA A 132 10.79 -20.35 -21.60
C ALA A 132 9.69 -19.29 -21.44
N LEU A 133 9.48 -18.44 -22.45
CA LEU A 133 8.42 -17.43 -22.44
C LEU A 133 7.02 -18.04 -22.46
N ASP A 134 6.79 -19.09 -23.24
CA ASP A 134 5.49 -19.76 -23.30
C ASP A 134 5.13 -20.44 -21.98
N LEU A 135 6.11 -21.05 -21.32
CA LEU A 135 5.94 -21.59 -19.97
C LEU A 135 5.68 -20.49 -18.95
N ALA A 136 6.46 -19.41 -18.96
CA ALA A 136 6.27 -18.28 -18.06
C ALA A 136 4.88 -17.66 -18.21
N ARG A 137 4.39 -17.45 -19.44
CA ARG A 137 3.01 -17.00 -19.71
C ARG A 137 2.00 -17.93 -19.06
N THR A 138 2.20 -19.25 -19.19
CA THR A 138 1.29 -20.24 -18.63
C THR A 138 1.26 -20.17 -17.10
N PHE A 139 2.40 -20.02 -16.43
CA PHE A 139 2.46 -19.86 -14.97
C PHE A 139 1.83 -18.54 -14.51
N LEU A 140 2.11 -17.45 -15.22
CA LEU A 140 1.62 -16.10 -14.90
C LEU A 140 0.11 -15.92 -15.14
N THR A 141 -0.58 -16.85 -15.80
CA THR A 141 -2.06 -16.82 -15.86
C THR A 141 -2.71 -17.17 -14.52
N ARG A 142 -1.96 -17.79 -13.60
CA ARG A 142 -2.47 -18.26 -12.30
C ARG A 142 -2.14 -17.34 -11.14
N VAL A 143 -1.23 -16.38 -11.34
CA VAL A 143 -0.82 -15.46 -10.26
C VAL A 143 -1.93 -14.44 -9.99
N PRO A 144 -2.07 -13.94 -8.75
CA PRO A 144 -3.06 -12.93 -8.42
C PRO A 144 -2.94 -11.69 -9.33
N VAL A 145 -4.06 -11.20 -9.86
CA VAL A 145 -4.06 -9.94 -10.61
C VAL A 145 -3.69 -8.79 -9.66
N LEU A 146 -2.73 -7.97 -10.08
CA LEU A 146 -2.34 -6.76 -9.37
C LEU A 146 -3.17 -5.57 -9.88
N VAL A 147 -4.06 -5.07 -9.03
CA VAL A 147 -4.97 -3.96 -9.31
C VAL A 147 -4.24 -2.64 -9.05
N PRO A 148 -4.16 -1.72 -10.02
CA PRO A 148 -3.44 -0.46 -9.84
C PRO A 148 -4.17 0.45 -8.84
N ILE A 149 -3.41 1.04 -7.93
CA ILE A 149 -3.89 2.05 -6.97
C ILE A 149 -3.45 3.44 -7.44
N TYR A 150 -2.16 3.60 -7.69
CA TYR A 150 -1.53 4.84 -8.11
C TYR A 150 -0.21 4.51 -8.81
N ARG A 151 0.00 4.99 -10.04
CA ARG A 151 1.22 4.76 -10.83
C ARG A 151 1.66 3.29 -10.82
N HIS A 152 2.78 3.01 -10.16
CA HIS A 152 3.45 1.73 -10.06
C HIS A 152 3.08 0.96 -8.78
N TYR A 153 2.09 1.43 -8.02
CA TYR A 153 1.60 0.79 -6.80
C TYR A 153 0.36 -0.02 -7.09
N TYR A 154 0.39 -1.27 -6.65
CA TYR A 154 -0.64 -2.25 -6.92
C TYR A 154 -1.04 -3.02 -5.67
N ILE A 155 -2.29 -3.47 -5.62
CA ILE A 155 -2.82 -4.38 -4.60
C ILE A 155 -3.33 -5.66 -5.25
N PRO A 156 -3.05 -6.84 -4.69
CA PRO A 156 -3.56 -8.08 -5.27
C PRO A 156 -5.08 -8.20 -5.11
N ALA A 157 -5.74 -8.64 -6.17
CA ALA A 157 -7.16 -9.00 -6.19
C ALA A 157 -7.47 -10.32 -5.45
N SER A 158 -6.46 -11.20 -5.30
CA SER A 158 -6.59 -12.49 -4.64
C SER A 158 -5.53 -12.65 -3.54
N PRO A 159 -5.91 -13.07 -2.32
CA PRO A 159 -7.27 -13.40 -1.89
C PRO A 159 -8.16 -12.14 -1.84
N ASN A 160 -9.46 -12.30 -2.11
CA ASN A 160 -10.43 -11.19 -2.09
C ASN A 160 -10.80 -10.81 -0.64
N LEU A 161 -9.83 -10.27 0.09
CA LEU A 161 -9.92 -9.91 1.50
C LEU A 161 -9.26 -8.55 1.71
N ALA A 162 -9.80 -7.74 2.63
CA ALA A 162 -9.17 -6.49 3.03
C ALA A 162 -7.81 -6.75 3.72
N GLY A 163 -6.96 -5.72 3.77
CA GLY A 163 -5.63 -5.82 4.38
C GLY A 163 -4.65 -6.63 3.53
N ASN A 164 -4.81 -6.58 2.21
CA ASN A 164 -3.81 -7.09 1.27
C ASN A 164 -2.64 -6.10 1.19
N PRO A 165 -1.39 -6.58 1.09
CA PRO A 165 -0.23 -5.71 0.99
C PRO A 165 -0.22 -4.91 -0.32
N VAL A 166 0.44 -3.77 -0.29
CA VAL A 166 0.68 -2.93 -1.46
C VAL A 166 2.08 -3.18 -1.97
N PHE A 167 2.18 -3.52 -3.25
CA PHE A 167 3.43 -3.74 -3.95
C PHE A 167 3.75 -2.58 -4.86
N TYR A 168 5.04 -2.23 -4.95
CA TYR A 168 5.57 -1.40 -6.01
C TYR A 168 6.16 -2.30 -7.09
N VAL A 169 5.82 -2.04 -8.35
CA VAL A 169 6.39 -2.74 -9.52
C VAL A 169 7.05 -1.72 -10.43
N ASP A 170 8.36 -1.82 -10.55
CA ASP A 170 9.14 -0.87 -11.34
C ASP A 170 9.09 -1.16 -12.86
N HIS A 171 9.81 -0.36 -13.62
CA HIS A 171 9.88 -0.46 -15.08
C HIS A 171 10.74 -1.65 -15.57
N ASP A 172 11.62 -2.17 -14.72
CA ASP A 172 12.49 -3.31 -15.01
C ASP A 172 11.89 -4.65 -14.55
N GLY A 173 10.78 -4.61 -13.82
CA GLY A 173 10.05 -5.76 -13.30
C GLY A 173 10.52 -6.22 -11.93
N ASP A 174 11.24 -5.39 -11.19
CA ASP A 174 11.49 -5.59 -9.78
C ASP A 174 10.23 -5.24 -8.98
N VAL A 175 9.92 -6.11 -8.02
CA VAL A 175 8.75 -5.99 -7.15
C VAL A 175 9.26 -5.71 -5.75
N ARG A 176 8.62 -4.78 -5.04
CA ARG A 176 8.92 -4.48 -3.63
C ARG A 176 7.65 -4.42 -2.82
N LEU A 177 7.71 -4.91 -1.59
CA LEU A 177 6.67 -4.70 -0.59
C LEU A 177 6.79 -3.28 -0.07
N LEU A 178 5.76 -2.46 -0.28
CA LEU A 178 5.76 -1.08 0.19
C LEU A 178 5.02 -0.93 1.51
N SER A 179 3.83 -1.53 1.62
CA SER A 179 3.01 -1.43 2.81
C SER A 179 2.22 -2.69 3.06
N PHE A 180 1.86 -2.94 4.32
CA PHE A 180 1.14 -4.14 4.74
C PHE A 180 -0.34 -4.11 4.39
N ASP A 181 -0.90 -2.92 4.20
CA ASP A 181 -2.27 -2.70 3.73
C ASP A 181 -2.42 -1.32 3.05
N LEU A 182 -3.62 -1.01 2.54
CA LEU A 182 -3.93 0.32 1.99
C LEU A 182 -3.83 1.43 3.03
N ALA A 183 -4.07 1.13 4.30
CA ALA A 183 -4.11 2.15 5.35
C ALA A 183 -2.71 2.66 5.69
N GLY A 184 -1.71 1.77 5.73
CA GLY A 184 -0.30 2.11 5.77
C GLY A 184 0.13 2.86 4.50
N PHE A 185 -0.26 2.36 3.32
CA PHE A 185 0.10 3.00 2.05
C PHE A 185 -0.34 4.47 1.98
N PHE A 186 -1.61 4.79 2.23
CA PHE A 186 -2.10 6.17 2.15
C PHE A 186 -1.60 7.07 3.28
N ARG A 187 -1.08 6.51 4.37
CA ARG A 187 -0.48 7.24 5.49
C ARG A 187 0.96 7.63 5.20
N GLU A 188 1.71 6.71 4.59
CA GLU A 188 3.11 6.90 4.22
C GLU A 188 3.26 7.63 2.88
N ALA A 189 2.24 7.60 2.03
CA ALA A 189 2.19 8.35 0.77
C ALA A 189 2.01 9.86 1.03
N GLU A 190 3.05 10.50 1.57
CA GLU A 190 3.11 11.95 1.84
C GLU A 190 2.86 12.78 0.56
N PHE A 191 3.08 12.20 -0.61
CA PHE A 191 2.79 12.80 -1.92
C PHE A 191 1.30 12.80 -2.30
N LEU A 192 0.47 11.96 -1.67
CA LEU A 192 -0.99 11.93 -1.89
C LEU A 192 -1.75 12.66 -0.79
N CYS A 193 -1.28 12.52 0.45
CA CYS A 193 -1.91 13.08 1.63
C CYS A 193 -0.88 13.88 2.40
N LYS A 194 -1.15 15.17 2.67
CA LYS A 194 -0.41 15.89 3.71
C LYS A 194 -0.51 15.07 5.00
N ARG A 195 0.61 14.81 5.69
CA ARG A 195 0.63 14.01 6.93
C ARG A 195 -0.50 14.46 7.84
N SER A 196 -1.56 13.66 7.90
CA SER A 196 -2.44 13.67 9.05
C SER A 196 -1.58 13.09 10.15
N GLY A 197 -1.24 13.84 11.19
CA GLY A 197 -0.59 13.32 12.40
C GLY A 197 -1.47 12.34 13.18
N ALA A 198 -2.29 11.55 12.48
CA ALA A 198 -3.18 10.54 13.00
C ALA A 198 -2.37 9.28 13.29
N ASP A 199 -2.56 8.76 14.48
CA ASP A 199 -2.01 7.47 14.89
C ASP A 199 -2.45 6.35 13.95
N GLU A 200 -1.64 5.30 13.90
CA GLU A 200 -1.97 4.06 13.22
C GLU A 200 -3.37 3.58 13.62
N PRO A 201 -4.29 3.36 12.66
CA PRO A 201 -5.57 2.76 13.00
C PRO A 201 -5.35 1.41 13.68
N ALA A 202 -6.04 1.13 14.78
CA ALA A 202 -5.83 -0.09 15.57
C ALA A 202 -6.08 -1.42 14.81
N TRP A 203 -6.68 -1.34 13.62
CA TRP A 203 -6.97 -2.47 12.73
C TRP A 203 -5.97 -2.57 11.56
N ALA A 204 -5.04 -1.62 11.43
CA ALA A 204 -4.03 -1.66 10.38
C ALA A 204 -3.16 -2.91 10.54
N ALA A 205 -2.76 -3.48 9.41
CA ALA A 205 -1.95 -4.69 9.38
C ALA A 205 -0.57 -4.42 9.97
N THR A 206 -0.15 -5.25 10.93
CA THR A 206 1.20 -5.19 11.54
C THR A 206 2.23 -6.03 10.79
N SER A 207 1.78 -6.82 9.80
CA SER A 207 2.62 -7.67 8.96
C SER A 207 1.94 -7.91 7.62
N ALA A 208 2.71 -7.99 6.53
CA ALA A 208 2.17 -8.30 5.22
C ALA A 208 1.62 -9.73 5.13
N ARG A 209 0.42 -9.86 4.57
CA ARG A 209 -0.12 -11.15 4.12
C ARG A 209 0.77 -11.69 3.01
N LYS A 210 1.14 -12.98 3.07
CA LYS A 210 1.84 -13.63 1.97
C LYS A 210 0.91 -13.77 0.77
N ILE A 211 1.34 -13.25 -0.37
CA ILE A 211 0.66 -13.31 -1.66
C ILE A 211 1.52 -14.19 -2.56
N GLU A 212 0.95 -15.31 -3.00
CA GLU A 212 1.66 -16.28 -3.84
C GLU A 212 2.27 -15.56 -5.05
N PHE A 213 3.53 -15.91 -5.37
CA PHE A 213 4.36 -15.30 -6.39
C PHE A 213 4.82 -13.85 -6.08
N TRP A 214 3.92 -12.92 -5.77
CA TRP A 214 4.29 -11.51 -5.58
C TRP A 214 5.10 -11.23 -4.31
N SER A 215 4.82 -11.93 -3.21
CA SER A 215 5.65 -11.86 -2.02
C SER A 215 7.04 -12.46 -2.27
N ASP A 216 7.11 -13.60 -2.97
CA ASP A 216 8.40 -14.22 -3.26
C ASP A 216 9.26 -13.33 -4.19
N MET A 217 8.62 -12.64 -5.15
CA MET A 217 9.26 -11.63 -5.99
C MET A 217 9.81 -10.45 -5.17
N ALA A 218 9.05 -9.99 -4.18
CA ALA A 218 9.46 -8.91 -3.28
C ALA A 218 10.62 -9.34 -2.36
N ASP A 219 10.59 -10.58 -1.85
CA ASP A 219 11.64 -11.12 -0.99
C ASP A 219 12.96 -11.32 -1.76
N THR A 220 12.89 -11.67 -3.05
CA THR A 220 14.08 -11.84 -3.90
C THR A 220 14.77 -10.50 -4.18
N GLY A 221 14.03 -9.39 -4.20
CA GLY A 221 14.58 -8.03 -4.36
C GLY A 221 15.16 -7.42 -3.09
N ALA A 222 14.77 -7.94 -1.92
CA ALA A 222 15.23 -7.44 -0.61
C ALA A 222 16.74 -7.66 -0.38
N ASP A 223 17.34 -8.64 -1.04
CA ASP A 223 18.79 -8.90 -0.97
C ASP A 223 19.61 -7.94 -1.86
N THR A 224 18.97 -7.08 -2.69
CA THR A 224 19.71 -6.24 -3.66
C THR A 224 19.33 -4.76 -3.73
N ARG A 225 18.32 -4.25 -3.02
CA ARG A 225 18.05 -2.80 -2.93
C ARG A 225 17.09 -2.50 -1.77
N GLU A 226 17.65 -2.09 -0.64
CA GLU A 226 16.91 -1.35 0.40
C GLU A 226 16.12 -0.20 -0.24
N CYS A 227 14.88 -0.01 0.21
CA CYS A 227 13.94 0.93 -0.38
C CYS A 227 14.44 2.37 -0.31
N CYS A 228 14.87 2.91 -1.45
CA CYS A 228 15.24 4.31 -1.60
C CYS A 228 14.00 5.20 -1.56
N TRP A 229 13.88 6.04 -0.54
CA TRP A 229 12.79 7.00 -0.33
C TRP A 229 12.54 8.00 -1.49
N TRP A 230 13.44 8.12 -2.48
CA TRP A 230 13.29 9.01 -3.64
C TRP A 230 12.63 8.34 -4.84
N ASP A 231 12.22 7.06 -4.75
CA ASP A 231 11.44 6.39 -5.81
C ASP A 231 10.05 7.03 -6.03
N CYS A 232 9.63 7.93 -5.14
CA CYS A 232 8.43 8.75 -5.28
C CYS A 232 8.67 10.12 -5.96
N MET A 233 9.92 10.47 -6.30
CA MET A 233 10.29 11.74 -6.95
C MET A 233 10.26 11.62 -8.49
N ASN A 234 9.89 12.70 -9.20
CA ASN A 234 9.80 12.73 -10.67
C ASN A 234 11.07 13.31 -11.34
N GLY A 235 11.38 12.92 -12.57
CA GLY A 235 12.25 13.66 -13.52
C GLY A 235 13.76 13.38 -13.46
N GLU A 236 14.55 14.20 -14.18
CA GLU A 236 16.04 14.19 -14.25
C GLU A 236 16.73 14.26 -12.87
N GLN A 237 16.01 14.75 -11.86
CA GLN A 237 16.46 14.74 -10.46
C GLN A 237 16.63 13.33 -9.90
N ARG A 238 15.88 12.34 -10.38
CA ARG A 238 15.98 10.94 -9.92
C ARG A 238 17.33 10.32 -10.30
N GLU A 239 17.73 10.45 -11.56
CA GLU A 239 19.01 9.91 -12.05
C GLU A 239 20.20 10.60 -11.38
N CYS A 240 20.12 11.93 -11.17
CA CYS A 240 21.14 12.69 -10.47
C CYS A 240 21.26 12.31 -8.98
N LEU A 241 20.13 12.12 -8.29
CA LEU A 241 20.12 11.78 -6.86
C LEU A 241 20.51 10.33 -6.59
N GLU A 242 20.20 9.42 -7.51
CA GLU A 242 20.64 8.02 -7.43
C GLU A 242 22.17 7.93 -7.45
N ASP A 243 22.83 8.62 -8.40
CA ASP A 243 24.28 8.68 -8.48
C ASP A 243 24.93 9.31 -7.24
N VAL A 244 24.34 10.37 -6.69
CA VAL A 244 24.85 11.03 -5.48
C VAL A 244 24.70 10.13 -4.25
N PHE A 245 23.59 9.41 -4.13
CA PHE A 245 23.36 8.49 -3.02
C PHE A 245 24.41 7.38 -2.99
N TRP A 246 24.64 6.73 -4.13
CA TRP A 246 25.62 5.65 -4.24
C TRP A 246 27.04 6.12 -3.92
N ARG A 247 27.41 7.33 -4.34
CA ARG A 247 28.74 7.91 -4.02
C ARG A 247 28.91 8.24 -2.53
N LEU A 248 27.85 8.67 -1.85
CA LEU A 248 27.88 8.94 -0.41
C LEU A 248 27.93 7.64 0.41
N ARG A 249 27.18 6.62 -0.01
CA ARG A 249 27.23 5.28 0.60
C ARG A 249 28.62 4.64 0.45
N ASP A 250 29.20 4.66 -0.75
CA ASP A 250 30.58 4.21 -0.98
C ASP A 250 31.61 5.03 -0.19
N GLY A 251 31.26 6.28 0.12
CA GLY A 251 32.00 7.18 1.01
C GLY A 251 31.85 6.89 2.51
N GLY A 252 31.11 5.86 2.90
CA GLY A 252 30.94 5.43 4.30
C GLY A 252 29.87 6.18 5.09
N TRP A 253 28.99 6.91 4.41
CA TRP A 253 27.88 7.63 5.06
C TRP A 253 26.73 6.67 5.37
N ARG A 254 26.09 6.87 6.53
CA ARG A 254 24.91 6.08 6.89
C ARG A 254 23.67 6.57 6.15
N GLU A 255 22.74 5.67 5.88
CA GLU A 255 21.56 5.99 5.09
C GLU A 255 20.73 7.13 5.70
N GLU A 256 20.63 7.20 7.03
CA GLU A 256 19.89 8.25 7.73
C GLU A 256 20.53 9.64 7.55
N GLU A 257 21.85 9.70 7.39
CA GLU A 257 22.60 10.95 7.20
C GLU A 257 22.49 11.44 5.76
N VAL A 258 22.60 10.52 4.79
CA VAL A 258 22.38 10.83 3.37
C VAL A 258 20.94 11.26 3.14
N LYS A 259 20.00 10.58 3.82
CA LYS A 259 18.59 10.91 3.87
C LYS A 259 18.43 12.35 4.37
N GLU A 260 18.78 12.65 5.62
CA GLU A 260 18.66 13.98 6.22
C GLU A 260 19.30 15.10 5.37
N MET A 261 20.49 14.86 4.81
CA MET A 261 21.20 15.80 3.94
C MET A 261 20.45 16.09 2.64
N MET A 262 19.87 15.07 1.99
CA MET A 262 19.16 15.24 0.71
C MET A 262 17.78 15.90 0.87
N MET A 263 17.13 15.79 2.03
CA MET A 263 15.89 16.55 2.31
C MET A 263 16.13 18.04 2.53
N MET A 264 17.34 18.43 2.92
CA MET A 264 17.72 19.83 3.14
C MET A 264 18.02 20.58 1.83
N MET A 265 18.24 19.88 0.71
CA MET A 265 18.52 20.50 -0.61
C MET A 265 17.28 20.85 -1.44
N ASN A 266 16.08 20.41 -1.03
CA ASN A 266 14.80 20.74 -1.71
C ASN A 266 14.05 21.90 -1.04
N GLY A 267 14.70 22.65 -0.16
CA GLY A 267 14.13 23.76 0.59
C GLY A 267 14.88 25.07 0.38
N GLU A 268 14.89 25.60 -0.85
CA GLU A 268 15.10 27.03 -1.16
C GLU A 268 14.18 27.47 -2.31
#